data_AF-A0A1T4PJC2-F1
#
_entry.id   AF-A0A1T4PJC2-F1
#
_cell.length_a   1.000
_cell.length_b   1.000
_cell.length_c   1.000
_cell.angle_alpha   90.00
_cell.angle_beta   90.00
_cell.angle_gamma   90.00
#
_symmetry.space_group_name_H-M   'P 1'
#
loop_
_entity.id
_entity.type
_entity.pdbx_description
1 polymer ?
#
loop_
_entity_poly.entity_id
_entity_poly.type
_entity_poly.pdbx_seq_one_letter_code
_entity_poly.pdbx_strand_id
1 'polypeptide(L)' 'MYRRPYENNELAEAYVPFQYYTESYQPMEALKRGTLFPELDKPYYEGKRGRR' A
#
# COMPACT_ATOMS: atom_id res chain seq x y z
N MET A 1 -32.38 15.48 25.51
CA MET A 1 -31.23 15.84 24.66
C MET A 1 -30.64 14.54 24.13
N TYR A 2 -30.61 14.35 22.81
CA TYR A 2 -30.05 13.13 22.21
C TYR A 2 -28.52 13.24 22.15
N ARG A 3 -27.85 12.39 22.93
CA ARG A 3 -26.40 12.18 22.87
C ARG A 3 -26.05 11.59 21.51
N ARG A 4 -25.31 12.33 20.70
CA ARG A 4 -24.87 11.84 19.38
C ARG A 4 -23.90 10.67 19.61
N PRO A 5 -24.01 9.56 18.85
CA PRO A 5 -23.24 8.34 19.09
C PRO A 5 -21.71 8.50 18.94
N TYR A 6 -21.24 9.66 18.49
CA TYR A 6 -19.83 9.99 18.30
C TYR A 6 -19.32 11.05 19.29
N GLU A 7 -20.11 11.46 20.29
CA GLU A 7 -19.74 12.51 21.26
C GLU A 7 -18.47 12.22 22.05
N ASN A 8 -18.03 10.96 22.12
CA ASN A 8 -16.81 10.53 22.80
C ASN A 8 -15.81 9.86 21.86
N ASN A 9 -16.00 9.94 20.53
CA ASN A 9 -15.08 9.33 19.58
C ASN A 9 -14.10 10.40 19.07
N GLU A 10 -12.82 10.06 19.09
CA GLU A 10 -11.79 10.87 18.46
C GLU A 10 -11.83 10.69 16.93
N LEU A 11 -11.32 11.67 16.19
CA LEU A 11 -11.17 11.57 14.74
C LEU A 11 -10.18 10.46 14.41
N ALA A 12 -10.46 9.67 13.38
CA ALA A 12 -9.53 8.64 12.95
C ALA A 12 -8.27 9.28 12.36
N GLU A 13 -7.11 8.78 12.77
CA GLU A 13 -5.81 9.16 12.21
C GLU A 13 -5.26 8.03 11.34
N ALA A 14 -4.78 8.39 10.15
CA ALA A 14 -4.08 7.45 9.28
C ALA A 14 -2.57 7.68 9.40
N TYR A 15 -1.86 6.66 9.90
CA TYR A 15 -0.40 6.67 9.89
C TYR A 15 0.11 6.07 8.58
N VAL A 16 0.89 6.84 7.83
CA VAL A 16 1.60 6.37 6.63
C VAL A 16 3.09 6.28 6.98
N PRO A 17 3.69 5.08 7.00
CA PRO A 17 5.10 4.93 7.29
C PRO A 17 5.96 5.55 6.18
N PHE A 18 7.13 6.06 6.56
CA PHE A 18 8.14 6.48 5.57
C PHE A 18 8.59 5.28 4.75
N GLN A 19 8.55 5.42 3.42
CA GLN A 19 9.03 4.41 2.49
C GLN A 19 10.48 4.70 2.11
N TYR A 20 11.36 3.74 2.35
CA TYR A 20 12.78 3.81 1.98
C TYR A 20 13.02 2.98 0.73
N TYR A 21 13.41 3.64 -0.35
CA TYR A 21 13.83 2.98 -1.59
C TYR A 21 15.31 2.62 -1.50
N THR A 22 15.65 1.38 -1.88
CA THR A 22 17.02 0.85 -1.75
C THR A 22 17.65 0.62 -3.10
N GLU A 23 17.00 -0.19 -3.93
CA GLU A 23 17.46 -0.57 -5.26
C GLU A 23 16.48 -0.11 -6.33
N SER A 24 16.98 0.17 -7.53
CA SER A 24 16.17 0.55 -8.67
C SER A 24 16.58 -0.24 -9.90
N TYR A 25 15.60 -0.69 -10.67
CA TYR A 25 15.86 -1.25 -12.00
C TYR A 25 16.45 -0.19 -12.94
N GLN A 26 17.19 -0.65 -13.95
CA GLN A 26 17.56 0.18 -15.10
C GLN A 26 16.29 0.66 -15.83
N PRO A 27 16.30 1.84 -16.49
CA PRO A 27 15.08 2.43 -17.04
C PRO A 27 14.28 1.52 -17.98
N MET A 28 14.97 0.77 -18.86
CA MET A 28 14.30 -0.15 -19.78
C MET A 28 13.67 -1.35 -19.09
N GLU A 29 14.24 -1.81 -17.99
CA GLU A 29 13.70 -2.92 -17.21
C GLU A 29 12.54 -2.46 -16.33
N ALA A 30 12.67 -1.29 -15.71
CA ALA A 30 11.60 -0.65 -14.95
C ALA A 30 10.34 -0.46 -15.81
N LEU A 31 10.52 0.01 -17.05
CA LEU A 31 9.42 0.18 -18.00
C LEU A 31 8.72 -1.15 -18.32
N LYS A 32 9.48 -2.24 -18.50
CA LYS A 32 8.91 -3.57 -18.77
C LYS A 32 8.15 -4.14 -17.57
N ARG A 33 8.67 -3.94 -16.35
CA ARG A 33 8.07 -4.45 -15.10
C ARG A 33 6.91 -3.59 -14.59
N GLY A 34 6.81 -2.33 -15.04
CA GLY A 34 5.78 -1.40 -14.57
C GLY A 34 6.07 -0.82 -13.19
N THR A 35 7.28 -0.98 -12.69
CA THR A 35 7.77 -0.40 -11.42
C THR A 35 9.27 -0.14 -11.51
N LEU A 36 9.74 0.95 -10.91
CA LEU A 36 11.16 1.23 -10.74
C LEU A 36 11.79 0.38 -9.64
N PHE A 37 10.97 0.00 -8.65
CA PHE A 37 11.40 -0.57 -7.38
C PHE A 37 11.18 -2.09 -7.39
N PRO A 38 12.25 -2.90 -7.27
CA PRO A 38 12.16 -4.36 -7.22
C PRO A 38 11.20 -4.90 -6.15
N GLU A 39 11.13 -4.24 -4.99
CA GLU A 39 10.25 -4.63 -3.88
C GLU A 39 8.75 -4.48 -4.18
N LEU A 40 8.41 -3.70 -5.22
CA LEU A 40 7.04 -3.52 -5.69
C LEU A 40 6.71 -4.43 -6.88
N ASP A 41 7.70 -5.11 -7.47
CA ASP A 41 7.48 -6.03 -8.58
C ASP A 41 6.91 -7.36 -8.08
N LYS A 42 5.58 -7.37 -7.91
CA LYS A 42 4.83 -8.52 -7.41
C LYS A 42 4.03 -9.14 -8.56
N PRO A 43 4.46 -10.26 -9.15
CA PRO A 43 3.66 -10.97 -10.13
C PRO A 43 2.37 -11.44 -9.44
N TYR A 44 1.21 -10.99 -9.95
CA TYR A 44 -0.08 -11.49 -9.52
C TYR A 44 -0.20 -12.95 -9.95
N TYR A 45 0.12 -13.89 -9.05
CA TYR A 45 -0.13 -15.31 -9.31
C TYR A 45 -1.64 -15.55 -9.28
N GLU A 46 -2.22 -15.86 -10.45
CA GLU A 46 -3.60 -16.34 -10.56
C GLU A 46 -3.76 -17.57 -9.63
N GLY A 47 -4.44 -17.40 -8.50
CA GLY A 47 -4.71 -18.51 -7.58
C GLY A 47 -4.65 -18.18 -6.09
N LYS A 48 -4.05 -17.05 -5.69
CA LYS A 48 -4.12 -16.59 -4.29
C LYS A 48 -5.10 -15.43 -4.13
N ARG A 49 -6.38 -15.69 -4.43
CA ARG A 49 -7.45 -14.92 -3.76
C ARG A 49 -7.26 -15.19 -2.28
N GLY A 50 -6.89 -14.17 -1.51
CA GLY A 50 -6.79 -14.28 -0.06
C GLY A 50 -8.08 -14.90 0.45
N ARG A 51 -7.99 -16.12 1.02
CA ARG A 51 -9.09 -16.69 1.78
C ARG A 51 -9.35 -15.72 2.93
N ARG A 52 -10.41 -14.93 2.80
CA ARG A 52 -11.15 -14.37 3.93
C ARG A 52 -12.30 -15.31 4.21
#